data_AF-A0A4Y7TLA6-F1
#
_entry.id   AF-A0A4Y7TLA6-F1
#
_cell.length_a   1.000
_cell.length_b   1.000
_cell.length_c   1.000
_cell.angle_alpha   90.00
_cell.angle_beta   90.00
_cell.angle_gamma   90.00
#
_symmetry.space_group_name_H-M   'P 1'
#
loop_
_entity.id
_entity.type
_entity.pdbx_description
1 polymer ?
#
loop_
_entity_poly.entity_id
_entity_poly.type
_entity_poly.pdbx_seq_one_letter_code
_entity_poly.pdbx_strand_id
1 'polypeptide(L)'
;MAFRNDAFLFPPPSRDAKNVLAPRLWPGRSAGTGQAVSRILKDNRQKWDAFFYKIFHNHVSHTILAQWALGANERLLQAAYDRPQPHLTPAPAPALEITKDNWTEYLGDPKAYTAYVKFFEAEVTAKGIDGVVTEYVFSPEANAATGKGIDPEMINRLLDGIFHPMIYLGCGVEFNMPGVVAEGLSQTAVHEASATPLIPLSFFGNPKPASVAPEPGLSALTILARIISDPELVVDEPGLIAASRGVIGQFGRKIKALVDEWDLTSTQKAVEELSWITTLLYGVAGRESDTKFTGDFFFMHFITSAVFLPTFIAHIENPEYQRILLRAYLASCLVFYIGRGRPRLDLKAFFSDASTLQPTAPGPHPAPCLTSASGILEADAISPNSWLQIIQSTLVHPDEHTPKIMRALVHFDEAYGEAGKGFFKDTELEGAEEIDGSLFLRVAGLTMTRNKWVREGEEIVKGPDYRPIGVWDFAGFGKK
;
A
#
# COMPACT_ATOMS: atom_id res chain seq x y z
N MET A 1 22.05 28.54 6.22
CA MET A 1 21.47 27.37 6.91
C MET A 1 20.36 26.72 6.09
N ALA A 2 19.37 27.46 5.56
CA ALA A 2 18.26 26.90 4.76
C ALA A 2 18.67 25.97 3.59
N PHE A 3 19.63 26.39 2.73
CA PHE A 3 20.11 25.55 1.62
C PHE A 3 20.74 24.21 2.02
N ARG A 4 21.33 24.11 3.23
CA ARG A 4 21.91 22.85 3.73
C ARG A 4 20.82 21.90 4.26
N ASN A 5 19.70 22.45 4.74
CA ASN A 5 18.58 21.66 5.23
C ASN A 5 17.81 21.03 4.08
N ASP A 6 17.57 21.78 2.99
CA ASP A 6 16.84 21.29 1.83
C ASP A 6 17.51 20.08 1.16
N ALA A 7 18.84 20.07 1.06
CA ALA A 7 19.60 18.96 0.49
C ALA A 7 19.57 17.70 1.37
N PHE A 8 19.43 17.87 2.69
CA PHE A 8 19.23 16.76 3.62
C PHE A 8 17.80 16.21 3.55
N LEU A 9 16.79 17.08 3.45
CA LEU A 9 15.39 16.68 3.42
C LEU A 9 15.00 16.03 2.08
N PHE A 10 15.54 16.52 0.96
CA PHE A 10 15.23 16.01 -0.38
C PHE A 10 16.51 15.62 -1.15
N PRO A 11 17.25 14.60 -0.68
CA PRO A 11 18.37 14.04 -1.43
C PRO A 11 17.86 13.31 -2.68
N PRO A 12 18.72 12.92 -3.64
CA PRO A 12 18.36 11.93 -4.64
C PRO A 12 17.93 10.62 -3.95
N PRO A 13 16.79 10.01 -4.35
CA PRO A 13 16.32 8.78 -3.73
C PRO A 13 17.36 7.67 -3.89
N SER A 14 17.50 6.84 -2.86
CA SER A 14 18.47 5.74 -2.83
C SER A 14 17.83 4.48 -2.27
N ARG A 15 18.40 3.32 -2.59
CA ARG A 15 17.95 2.05 -2.01
C ARG A 15 18.33 2.02 -0.53
N ASP A 16 17.38 1.72 0.34
CA ASP A 16 17.69 1.37 1.72
C ASP A 16 18.46 0.04 1.79
N ALA A 17 19.60 0.07 2.48
CA ALA A 17 20.49 -1.07 2.64
C ALA A 17 20.05 -2.01 3.78
N LYS A 18 19.19 -1.55 4.70
CA LYS A 18 18.69 -2.37 5.81
C LYS A 18 17.63 -3.36 5.33
N ASN A 19 16.77 -2.91 4.43
CA ASN A 19 15.73 -3.76 3.88
C ASN A 19 16.22 -4.64 2.71
N VAL A 20 16.71 -5.84 3.05
CA VAL A 20 17.09 -6.86 2.04
C VAL A 20 15.91 -7.38 1.22
N LEU A 21 14.68 -7.25 1.75
CA LEU A 21 13.44 -7.60 1.08
C LEU A 21 12.80 -6.41 0.36
N ALA A 22 13.51 -5.26 0.25
CA ALA A 22 12.99 -4.10 -0.45
C ALA A 22 12.72 -4.43 -1.92
N PRO A 23 11.65 -3.86 -2.51
CA PRO A 23 11.39 -4.01 -3.93
C PRO A 23 12.59 -3.58 -4.75
N ARG A 24 12.85 -4.32 -5.84
CA ARG A 24 13.94 -3.96 -6.73
C ARG A 24 13.66 -2.61 -7.39
N LEU A 25 14.74 -1.92 -7.70
CA LEU A 25 14.68 -0.71 -8.50
C LEU A 25 15.08 -1.04 -9.95
N TRP A 26 14.16 -0.85 -10.89
CA TRP A 26 14.32 -1.29 -12.28
C TRP A 26 15.40 -0.48 -13.03
N PRO A 27 16.04 -1.07 -14.06
CA PRO A 27 16.89 -0.32 -14.99
C PRO A 27 16.14 0.82 -15.70
N GLY A 28 16.87 1.82 -16.20
CA GLY A 28 16.30 3.01 -16.86
C GLY A 28 16.43 4.30 -16.05
N ARG A 29 16.82 4.20 -14.76
CA ARG A 29 17.13 5.34 -13.89
C ARG A 29 18.54 5.86 -14.14
N SER A 30 18.78 7.14 -13.85
CA SER A 30 20.08 7.79 -13.90
C SER A 30 20.25 8.76 -12.72
N ALA A 31 21.44 9.33 -12.56
CA ALA A 31 21.64 10.42 -11.60
C ALA A 31 20.71 11.62 -11.89
N GLY A 32 20.44 11.90 -13.18
CA GLY A 32 19.51 12.95 -13.62
C GLY A 32 18.08 12.68 -13.17
N THR A 33 17.58 11.44 -13.34
CA THR A 33 16.21 11.10 -12.87
C THR A 33 16.11 11.17 -11.35
N GLY A 34 17.16 10.80 -10.61
CA GLY A 34 17.22 10.97 -9.15
C GLY A 34 17.12 12.45 -8.73
N GLN A 35 17.85 13.35 -9.40
CA GLN A 35 17.76 14.79 -9.16
C GLN A 35 16.39 15.37 -9.54
N ALA A 36 15.77 14.85 -10.60
CA ALA A 36 14.41 15.24 -10.98
C ALA A 36 13.39 14.87 -9.89
N VAL A 37 13.49 13.69 -9.29
CA VAL A 37 12.66 13.30 -8.14
C VAL A 37 12.84 14.27 -6.97
N SER A 38 14.08 14.54 -6.56
CA SER A 38 14.35 15.49 -5.46
C SER A 38 13.74 16.86 -5.70
N ARG A 39 13.90 17.39 -6.92
CA ARG A 39 13.32 18.69 -7.32
C ARG A 39 11.80 18.66 -7.27
N ILE A 40 11.17 17.62 -7.82
CA ILE A 40 9.71 17.47 -7.85
C ILE A 40 9.14 17.37 -6.43
N LEU A 41 9.69 16.51 -5.57
CA LEU A 41 9.16 16.32 -4.22
C LEU A 41 9.36 17.55 -3.35
N LYS A 42 10.49 18.25 -3.51
CA LYS A 42 10.70 19.55 -2.86
C LYS A 42 9.67 20.58 -3.33
N ASP A 43 9.43 20.69 -4.62
CA ASP A 43 8.44 21.64 -5.17
C ASP A 43 7.02 21.29 -4.68
N ASN A 44 6.69 19.99 -4.62
CA ASN A 44 5.43 19.49 -4.06
C ASN A 44 5.25 19.92 -2.60
N ARG A 45 6.23 19.63 -1.75
CA ARG A 45 6.25 20.00 -0.33
C ARG A 45 6.07 21.49 -0.09
N GLN A 46 6.61 22.33 -0.97
CA GLN A 46 6.58 23.78 -0.84
C GLN A 46 5.26 24.40 -1.30
N LYS A 47 4.60 23.78 -2.28
CA LYS A 47 3.42 24.35 -2.93
C LYS A 47 2.10 23.77 -2.46
N TRP A 48 2.05 22.47 -2.19
CA TRP A 48 0.79 21.73 -2.11
C TRP A 48 0.54 21.16 -0.72
N ASP A 49 -0.72 21.19 -0.31
CA ASP A 49 -1.20 20.60 0.93
C ASP A 49 -1.22 19.06 0.82
N ALA A 50 -1.28 18.39 1.97
CA ALA A 50 -1.56 16.97 2.10
C ALA A 50 -2.89 16.56 1.47
N PHE A 51 -3.87 17.47 1.45
CA PHE A 51 -5.23 17.19 1.05
C PHE A 51 -5.74 18.11 -0.07
N PHE A 52 -6.52 17.54 -0.97
CA PHE A 52 -7.34 18.27 -1.92
C PHE A 52 -8.82 17.86 -1.82
N TYR A 53 -9.70 18.80 -2.18
CA TYR A 53 -11.13 18.74 -1.86
C TYR A 53 -11.41 18.31 -0.40
N LYS A 54 -10.54 18.73 0.54
CA LYS A 54 -10.59 18.47 1.99
C LYS A 54 -10.39 17.02 2.46
N ILE A 55 -10.61 16.02 1.61
CA ILE A 55 -10.62 14.60 2.04
C ILE A 55 -9.74 13.67 1.20
N PHE A 56 -9.31 14.08 0.00
CA PHE A 56 -8.43 13.25 -0.83
C PHE A 56 -6.99 13.61 -0.59
N HIS A 57 -6.12 12.62 -0.50
CA HIS A 57 -4.69 12.83 -0.29
C HIS A 57 -4.02 13.31 -1.57
N ASN A 58 -3.03 14.18 -1.47
CA ASN A 58 -2.10 14.44 -2.57
C ASN A 58 -1.38 13.12 -2.93
N HIS A 59 -1.33 12.72 -4.21
CA HIS A 59 -0.71 11.46 -4.63
C HIS A 59 0.71 11.61 -5.20
N VAL A 60 1.25 12.83 -5.27
CA VAL A 60 2.50 13.11 -6.00
C VAL A 60 3.68 12.28 -5.49
N SER A 61 3.95 12.29 -4.18
CA SER A 61 5.16 11.65 -3.61
C SER A 61 5.26 10.17 -3.94
N HIS A 62 4.22 9.39 -3.63
CA HIS A 62 4.18 7.96 -3.89
C HIS A 62 4.00 7.61 -5.37
N THR A 63 3.40 8.49 -6.20
CA THR A 63 3.32 8.25 -7.66
C THR A 63 4.68 8.43 -8.32
N ILE A 64 5.39 9.51 -8.00
CA ILE A 64 6.72 9.84 -8.54
C ILE A 64 7.74 8.79 -8.12
N LEU A 65 7.74 8.38 -6.85
CA LEU A 65 8.66 7.37 -6.35
C LEU A 65 8.37 5.98 -6.95
N ALA A 66 7.11 5.60 -7.12
CA ALA A 66 6.75 4.35 -7.80
C ALA A 66 7.20 4.34 -9.28
N GLN A 67 6.93 5.41 -10.02
CA GLN A 67 7.37 5.54 -11.41
C GLN A 67 8.89 5.56 -11.54
N TRP A 68 9.59 6.29 -10.67
CA TRP A 68 11.05 6.29 -10.66
C TRP A 68 11.59 4.88 -10.38
N ALA A 69 11.05 4.17 -9.40
CA ALA A 69 11.44 2.79 -9.08
C ALA A 69 11.21 1.82 -10.24
N LEU A 70 10.20 2.06 -11.09
CA LEU A 70 9.94 1.29 -12.31
C LEU A 70 10.75 1.75 -13.53
N GLY A 71 11.64 2.74 -13.39
CA GLY A 71 12.55 3.17 -14.47
C GLY A 71 12.05 4.35 -15.31
N ALA A 72 11.11 5.16 -14.82
CA ALA A 72 10.65 6.35 -15.54
C ALA A 72 11.79 7.36 -15.80
N ASN A 73 11.77 7.95 -16.99
CA ASN A 73 12.67 9.04 -17.36
C ASN A 73 12.16 10.41 -16.85
N GLU A 74 12.99 11.45 -16.94
CA GLU A 74 12.67 12.79 -16.41
C GLU A 74 11.39 13.39 -17.02
N ARG A 75 11.12 13.15 -18.31
CA ARG A 75 9.91 13.64 -18.99
C ARG A 75 8.66 13.01 -18.38
N LEU A 76 8.68 11.70 -18.13
CA LEU A 76 7.54 11.00 -17.53
C LEU A 76 7.30 11.45 -16.09
N LEU A 77 8.37 11.59 -15.30
CA LEU A 77 8.27 12.08 -13.92
C LEU A 77 7.69 13.51 -13.87
N GLN A 78 8.17 14.41 -14.72
CA GLN A 78 7.63 15.77 -14.80
C GLN A 78 6.16 15.76 -15.24
N ALA A 79 5.79 14.96 -16.25
CA ALA A 79 4.40 14.86 -16.70
C ALA A 79 3.46 14.29 -15.63
N ALA A 80 3.94 13.34 -14.81
CA ALA A 80 3.20 12.81 -13.67
C ALA A 80 3.02 13.84 -12.56
N TYR A 81 3.97 14.79 -12.40
CA TYR A 81 3.83 15.89 -11.45
C TYR A 81 2.94 17.03 -11.98
N ASP A 82 3.02 17.37 -13.25
CA ASP A 82 2.26 18.49 -13.84
C ASP A 82 0.75 18.17 -13.92
N ARG A 83 0.40 16.90 -14.15
CA ARG A 83 -0.99 16.46 -14.34
C ARG A 83 -1.92 16.75 -13.15
N PRO A 84 -1.57 16.44 -11.89
CA PRO A 84 -2.48 16.67 -10.77
C PRO A 84 -2.55 18.13 -10.30
N GLN A 85 -1.56 18.98 -10.63
CA GLN A 85 -1.46 20.35 -10.10
C GLN A 85 -2.76 21.19 -10.20
N PRO A 86 -3.55 21.14 -11.30
CA PRO A 86 -4.77 21.94 -11.41
C PRO A 86 -5.82 21.70 -10.32
N HIS A 87 -5.78 20.56 -9.61
CA HIS A 87 -6.74 20.23 -8.55
C HIS A 87 -6.10 20.08 -7.16
N LEU A 88 -4.78 20.26 -7.03
CA LEU A 88 -4.12 20.28 -5.73
C LEU A 88 -4.46 21.57 -4.97
N THR A 89 -4.57 21.48 -3.64
CA THR A 89 -4.75 22.65 -2.77
C THR A 89 -3.39 23.25 -2.44
N PRO A 90 -3.21 24.58 -2.56
CA PRO A 90 -2.01 25.22 -2.06
C PRO A 90 -1.83 25.01 -0.55
N ALA A 91 -0.61 24.69 -0.11
CA ALA A 91 -0.32 24.52 1.32
C ALA A 91 -0.54 25.84 2.07
N PRO A 92 -1.34 25.88 3.14
CA PRO A 92 -1.46 27.06 3.97
C PRO A 92 -0.18 27.28 4.76
N ALA A 93 0.13 28.54 5.11
CA ALA A 93 1.17 28.83 6.09
C ALA A 93 0.82 28.16 7.45
N PRO A 94 1.81 27.66 8.21
CA PRO A 94 1.55 27.10 9.54
C PRO A 94 0.82 28.12 10.41
N ALA A 95 -0.40 27.79 10.86
CA ALA A 95 -1.21 28.67 11.70
C ALA A 95 -0.80 28.65 13.18
N LEU A 96 0.03 27.67 13.56
CA LEU A 96 0.48 27.43 14.93
C LEU A 96 1.88 26.80 14.93
N GLU A 97 2.50 26.77 16.10
CA GLU A 97 3.80 26.10 16.32
C GLU A 97 3.61 24.80 17.10
N ILE A 98 4.12 23.71 16.52
CA ILE A 98 4.19 22.40 17.17
C ILE A 98 5.61 22.16 17.65
N THR A 99 5.71 21.74 18.91
CA THR A 99 6.94 21.42 19.64
C THR A 99 6.81 20.04 20.27
N LYS A 100 7.91 19.51 20.82
CA LYS A 100 7.89 18.24 21.54
C LYS A 100 6.97 18.24 22.77
N ASP A 101 6.63 19.41 23.32
CA ASP A 101 5.77 19.49 24.50
C ASP A 101 4.28 19.49 24.16
N ASN A 102 3.89 19.91 22.94
CA ASN A 102 2.49 20.08 22.55
C ASN A 102 2.07 19.26 21.31
N TRP A 103 2.94 18.42 20.75
CA TRP A 103 2.66 17.69 19.51
C TRP A 103 1.45 16.75 19.58
N THR A 104 0.97 16.39 20.77
CA THR A 104 -0.24 15.56 20.91
C THR A 104 -1.54 16.37 20.96
N GLU A 105 -1.47 17.71 21.11
CA GLU A 105 -2.64 18.57 21.30
C GLU A 105 -3.50 18.73 20.05
N TYR A 106 -2.91 18.56 18.85
CA TYR A 106 -3.56 18.82 17.56
C TYR A 106 -3.75 17.55 16.72
N LEU A 107 -3.62 16.37 17.33
CA LEU A 107 -3.71 15.12 16.61
C LEU A 107 -5.12 14.91 16.05
N GLY A 108 -5.22 14.57 14.77
CA GLY A 108 -6.49 14.42 14.05
C GLY A 108 -7.08 15.72 13.50
N ASP A 109 -6.37 16.85 13.57
CA ASP A 109 -6.77 18.09 12.91
C ASP A 109 -6.02 18.27 11.57
N PRO A 110 -6.67 18.12 10.41
CA PRO A 110 -6.06 18.35 9.11
C PRO A 110 -5.45 19.74 8.94
N LYS A 111 -5.96 20.76 9.66
CA LYS A 111 -5.42 22.13 9.59
C LYS A 111 -4.04 22.26 10.24
N ALA A 112 -3.66 21.32 11.09
CA ALA A 112 -2.35 21.29 11.73
C ALA A 112 -1.27 20.67 10.83
N TYR A 113 -1.62 20.14 9.65
CA TYR A 113 -0.68 19.44 8.77
C TYR A 113 0.62 20.21 8.52
N THR A 114 0.55 21.43 8.00
CA THR A 114 1.78 22.20 7.69
C THR A 114 2.62 22.50 8.94
N ALA A 115 2.00 22.62 10.11
CA ALA A 115 2.71 22.81 11.38
C ALA A 115 3.42 21.52 11.82
N TYR A 116 2.77 20.36 11.66
CA TYR A 116 3.40 19.06 11.87
C TYR A 116 4.55 18.82 10.91
N VAL A 117 4.46 19.22 9.64
CA VAL A 117 5.58 19.00 8.72
C VAL A 117 6.82 19.78 9.15
N LYS A 118 6.65 21.04 9.58
CA LYS A 118 7.77 21.83 10.13
C LYS A 118 8.37 21.17 11.37
N PHE A 119 7.53 20.65 12.27
CA PHE A 119 7.97 19.94 13.46
C PHE A 119 8.74 18.66 13.10
N PHE A 120 8.17 17.77 12.29
CA PHE A 120 8.80 16.51 11.92
C PHE A 120 10.04 16.68 11.02
N GLU A 121 10.14 17.75 10.24
CA GLU A 121 11.38 18.12 9.54
C GLU A 121 12.52 18.42 10.53
N ALA A 122 12.23 19.10 11.65
CA ALA A 122 13.20 19.33 12.71
C ALA A 122 13.56 18.02 13.43
N GLU A 123 12.56 17.20 13.76
CA GLU A 123 12.75 15.93 14.45
C GLU A 123 13.55 14.91 13.62
N VAL A 124 13.25 14.77 12.32
CA VAL A 124 14.02 13.87 11.43
C VAL A 124 15.44 14.36 11.20
N THR A 125 15.66 15.68 11.19
CA THR A 125 17.02 16.25 11.12
C THR A 125 17.82 15.96 12.38
N ALA A 126 17.18 15.98 13.55
CA ALA A 126 17.84 15.74 14.83
C ALA A 126 18.09 14.24 15.10
N LYS A 127 17.16 13.37 14.72
CA LYS A 127 17.13 11.95 15.15
C LYS A 127 17.46 10.96 14.04
N GLY A 128 17.38 11.38 12.77
CA GLY A 128 17.42 10.47 11.62
C GLY A 128 16.17 9.60 11.52
N ILE A 129 15.96 8.99 10.36
CA ILE A 129 14.70 8.28 10.00
C ILE A 129 14.27 7.26 11.07
N ASP A 130 15.16 6.36 11.49
CA ASP A 130 14.85 5.32 12.48
C ASP A 130 14.42 5.89 13.83
N GLY A 131 15.13 6.92 14.30
CA GLY A 131 14.88 7.52 15.61
C GLY A 131 13.51 8.19 15.67
N VAL A 132 13.16 8.97 14.65
CA VAL A 132 11.83 9.62 14.60
C VAL A 132 10.71 8.62 14.34
N VAL A 133 10.88 7.62 13.46
CA VAL A 133 9.85 6.60 13.24
C VAL A 133 9.61 5.79 14.52
N THR A 134 10.67 5.37 15.21
CA THR A 134 10.54 4.63 16.47
C THR A 134 9.85 5.49 17.54
N GLU A 135 10.29 6.73 17.74
CA GLU A 135 9.77 7.61 18.80
C GLU A 135 8.32 8.03 18.57
N TYR A 136 7.93 8.39 17.34
CA TYR A 136 6.62 8.99 17.08
C TYR A 136 5.58 8.03 16.51
N VAL A 137 5.94 6.78 16.22
CA VAL A 137 4.99 5.78 15.71
C VAL A 137 4.88 4.57 16.62
N PHE A 138 6.00 4.05 17.12
CA PHE A 138 6.02 2.72 17.77
C PHE A 138 6.29 2.77 19.28
N SER A 139 6.78 3.88 19.82
CA SER A 139 7.08 3.98 21.24
C SER A 139 5.81 3.87 22.10
N PRO A 140 5.95 3.48 23.38
CA PRO A 140 4.83 3.50 24.31
C PRO A 140 4.24 4.91 24.45
N GLU A 141 5.06 5.96 24.48
CA GLU A 141 4.59 7.35 24.57
C GLU A 141 3.73 7.75 23.35
N ALA A 142 4.06 7.24 22.16
CA ALA A 142 3.26 7.45 20.96
C ALA A 142 1.98 6.60 20.89
N ASN A 143 1.74 5.69 21.85
CA ASN A 143 0.61 4.76 21.84
C ASN A 143 0.07 4.43 23.25
N ALA A 144 0.25 5.32 24.23
CA ALA A 144 -0.26 5.16 25.59
C ALA A 144 -1.28 6.25 25.91
N ALA A 145 -2.14 5.96 26.90
CA ALA A 145 -3.07 6.93 27.42
C ALA A 145 -2.29 8.08 28.07
N THR A 146 -2.58 9.30 27.65
CA THR A 146 -1.93 10.52 28.14
C THR A 146 -2.53 10.98 29.47
N GLY A 147 -3.77 10.59 29.74
CA GLY A 147 -4.57 11.08 30.86
C GLY A 147 -4.96 12.56 30.76
N LYS A 148 -4.52 13.27 29.71
CA LYS A 148 -4.82 14.67 29.38
C LYS A 148 -4.68 14.89 27.88
N GLY A 149 -5.67 15.50 27.24
CA GLY A 149 -5.63 15.77 25.81
C GLY A 149 -6.05 14.57 24.96
N ILE A 150 -5.49 14.46 23.76
CA ILE A 150 -5.81 13.40 22.79
C ILE A 150 -4.80 12.27 22.96
N ASP A 151 -5.29 11.04 23.12
CA ASP A 151 -4.41 9.87 23.13
C ASP A 151 -3.75 9.70 21.75
N PRO A 152 -2.41 9.50 21.67
CA PRO A 152 -1.73 9.62 20.39
C PRO A 152 -2.08 8.52 19.41
N GLU A 153 -2.14 7.27 19.86
CA GLU A 153 -2.57 6.11 19.05
C GLU A 153 -1.95 6.07 17.65
N MET A 154 -0.64 6.35 17.55
CA MET A 154 0.01 6.65 16.28
C MET A 154 0.00 5.46 15.31
N ILE A 155 -0.04 4.21 15.79
CA ILE A 155 -0.26 3.04 14.91
C ILE A 155 -1.67 3.02 14.33
N ASN A 156 -2.72 3.35 15.12
CA ASN A 156 -4.08 3.44 14.59
C ASN A 156 -4.16 4.49 13.48
N ARG A 157 -3.53 5.65 13.71
CA ARG A 157 -3.49 6.74 12.73
C ARG A 157 -2.64 6.42 11.50
N LEU A 158 -1.59 5.61 11.66
CA LEU A 158 -0.74 5.18 10.54
C LEU A 158 -1.54 4.36 9.51
N LEU A 159 -2.48 3.55 10.00
CA LEU A 159 -3.29 2.64 9.20
C LEU A 159 -4.65 3.23 8.78
N ASP A 160 -5.00 4.42 9.27
CA ASP A 160 -6.21 5.14 8.89
C ASP A 160 -6.11 5.73 7.46
N GLY A 161 -7.21 6.31 6.96
CA GLY A 161 -7.24 6.95 5.65
C GLY A 161 -6.98 5.96 4.52
N ILE A 162 -7.35 4.68 4.69
CA ILE A 162 -7.05 3.60 3.73
C ILE A 162 -5.53 3.45 3.52
N PHE A 163 -4.77 3.47 4.61
CA PHE A 163 -3.31 3.28 4.65
C PHE A 163 -2.48 4.40 4.00
N HIS A 164 -3.06 5.55 3.64
CA HIS A 164 -2.31 6.65 3.03
C HIS A 164 -1.14 7.15 3.91
N PRO A 165 -1.28 7.31 5.24
CA PRO A 165 -0.14 7.69 6.09
C PRO A 165 0.98 6.65 6.04
N MET A 166 0.65 5.36 6.11
CA MET A 166 1.60 4.26 5.94
C MET A 166 2.30 4.27 4.57
N ILE A 167 1.58 4.54 3.48
CA ILE A 167 2.14 4.62 2.13
C ILE A 167 3.14 5.78 2.02
N TYR A 168 2.78 6.94 2.54
CA TYR A 168 3.67 8.11 2.57
C TYR A 168 4.93 7.85 3.38
N LEU A 169 4.77 7.41 4.62
CA LEU A 169 5.89 7.13 5.49
C LEU A 169 6.78 6.02 4.93
N GLY A 170 6.16 4.96 4.40
CA GLY A 170 6.84 3.84 3.75
C GLY A 170 7.68 4.29 2.55
N CYS A 171 7.17 5.20 1.71
CA CYS A 171 7.96 5.83 0.64
C CYS A 171 9.16 6.60 1.19
N GLY A 172 8.96 7.41 2.24
CA GLY A 172 10.05 8.18 2.84
C GLY A 172 11.17 7.29 3.38
N VAL A 173 10.80 6.21 4.07
CA VAL A 173 11.76 5.25 4.65
C VAL A 173 12.45 4.44 3.54
N GLU A 174 11.70 3.85 2.61
CA GLU A 174 12.24 2.94 1.59
C GLU A 174 13.27 3.63 0.67
N PHE A 175 13.03 4.89 0.34
CA PHE A 175 13.86 5.67 -0.58
C PHE A 175 14.89 6.59 0.11
N ASN A 176 15.03 6.50 1.45
CA ASN A 176 15.88 7.36 2.28
C ASN A 176 15.63 8.86 2.05
N MET A 177 14.38 9.29 2.17
CA MET A 177 13.92 10.66 1.90
C MET A 177 13.38 11.33 3.19
N PRO A 178 14.21 12.03 3.98
CA PRO A 178 13.80 12.59 5.28
C PRO A 178 12.62 13.57 5.21
N GLY A 179 12.54 14.39 4.16
CA GLY A 179 11.41 15.29 3.94
C GLY A 179 10.10 14.54 3.72
N VAL A 180 10.13 13.42 2.98
CA VAL A 180 8.95 12.57 2.76
C VAL A 180 8.58 11.79 4.03
N VAL A 181 9.56 11.41 4.85
CA VAL A 181 9.32 10.86 6.20
C VAL A 181 8.56 11.88 7.06
N ALA A 182 8.98 13.15 7.05
CA ALA A 182 8.29 14.21 7.77
C ALA A 182 6.85 14.43 7.25
N GLU A 183 6.64 14.41 5.93
CA GLU A 183 5.30 14.46 5.33
C GLU A 183 4.43 13.27 5.78
N GLY A 184 4.99 12.05 5.80
CA GLY A 184 4.29 10.84 6.22
C GLY A 184 3.90 10.83 7.70
N LEU A 185 4.78 11.28 8.59
CA LEU A 185 4.46 11.43 10.01
C LEU A 185 3.43 12.52 10.26
N SER A 186 3.48 13.58 9.46
CA SER A 186 2.47 14.65 9.51
C SER A 186 1.11 14.13 9.05
N GLN A 187 1.07 13.31 7.99
CA GLN A 187 -0.14 12.60 7.59
C GLN A 187 -0.64 11.71 8.73
N THR A 188 0.22 10.93 9.38
CA THR A 188 -0.15 10.12 10.55
C THR A 188 -0.73 10.98 11.65
N ALA A 189 -0.10 12.11 11.99
CA ALA A 189 -0.55 12.97 13.09
C ALA A 189 -1.95 13.57 12.84
N VAL A 190 -2.30 13.90 11.59
CA VAL A 190 -3.59 14.55 11.26
C VAL A 190 -4.73 13.59 10.92
N HIS A 191 -4.46 12.29 10.79
CA HIS A 191 -5.49 11.26 10.60
C HIS A 191 -6.17 10.85 11.90
N GLU A 192 -7.34 10.22 11.83
CA GLU A 192 -8.08 9.77 13.01
C GLU A 192 -7.47 8.48 13.59
N ALA A 193 -7.74 8.20 14.88
CA ALA A 193 -7.44 6.91 15.50
C ALA A 193 -8.68 6.00 15.43
N SER A 194 -9.11 5.60 14.23
CA SER A 194 -10.42 4.97 14.04
C SER A 194 -10.52 3.52 14.49
N ALA A 195 -9.41 2.87 14.83
CA ALA A 195 -9.29 1.42 14.99
C ALA A 195 -8.91 0.96 16.42
N THR A 196 -9.07 1.79 17.44
CA THR A 196 -8.73 1.47 18.85
C THR A 196 -9.23 0.10 19.33
N PRO A 197 -10.45 -0.39 18.99
CA PRO A 197 -10.89 -1.74 19.37
C PRO A 197 -10.06 -2.89 18.78
N LEU A 198 -9.40 -2.66 17.64
CA LEU A 198 -8.50 -3.63 16.99
C LEU A 198 -7.08 -3.55 17.56
N ILE A 199 -6.60 -2.33 17.80
CA ILE A 199 -5.23 -2.03 18.20
C ILE A 199 -5.30 -1.22 19.50
N PRO A 200 -5.57 -1.87 20.65
CA PRO A 200 -5.72 -1.18 21.91
C PRO A 200 -4.36 -0.73 22.46
N LEU A 201 -4.37 0.36 23.23
CA LEU A 201 -3.19 0.90 23.94
C LEU A 201 -2.48 -0.16 24.81
N SER A 202 -3.20 -1.19 25.26
CA SER A 202 -2.62 -2.29 26.05
C SER A 202 -1.56 -3.09 25.29
N PHE A 203 -1.48 -3.00 23.96
CA PHE A 203 -0.39 -3.56 23.16
C PHE A 203 0.97 -2.95 23.49
N PHE A 204 0.99 -1.73 24.01
CA PHE A 204 2.21 -0.99 24.34
C PHE A 204 2.45 -0.89 25.85
N GLY A 205 1.64 -1.58 26.66
CA GLY A 205 1.89 -1.74 28.10
C GLY A 205 3.00 -2.75 28.39
N ASN A 206 3.36 -2.90 29.67
CA ASN A 206 4.39 -3.86 30.08
C ASN A 206 4.00 -5.29 29.63
N PRO A 207 4.87 -6.02 28.90
CA PRO A 207 4.57 -7.36 28.45
C PRO A 207 4.35 -8.28 29.66
N LYS A 208 3.24 -9.02 29.66
CA LYS A 208 3.08 -10.14 30.61
C LYS A 208 4.05 -11.25 30.19
N PRO A 209 4.75 -11.90 31.13
CA PRO A 209 5.54 -13.08 30.81
C PRO A 209 4.64 -14.13 30.16
N ALA A 210 5.05 -14.66 29.01
CA ALA A 210 4.36 -15.75 28.35
C ALA A 210 4.34 -16.97 29.28
N SER A 211 3.16 -17.35 29.78
CA SER A 211 2.97 -18.60 30.49
C SER A 211 2.48 -19.65 29.50
N VAL A 212 3.23 -20.77 29.43
CA VAL A 212 3.00 -21.98 28.63
C VAL A 212 3.51 -21.88 27.18
N ALA A 213 4.20 -22.93 26.73
CA ALA A 213 4.61 -23.09 25.33
C ALA A 213 3.35 -23.09 24.45
N PRO A 214 3.24 -22.21 23.45
CA PRO A 214 2.03 -22.12 22.66
C PRO A 214 1.91 -23.35 21.75
N GLU A 215 0.69 -23.86 21.60
CA GLU A 215 0.28 -24.62 20.41
C GLU A 215 0.74 -23.87 19.14
N PRO A 216 1.00 -24.55 18.01
CA PRO A 216 1.36 -23.85 16.78
C PRO A 216 0.28 -22.82 16.44
N GLY A 217 0.69 -21.55 16.33
CA GLY A 217 -0.22 -20.46 15.98
C GLY A 217 -0.81 -20.63 14.58
N LEU A 218 -1.87 -19.89 14.28
CA LEU A 218 -2.56 -19.95 13.00
C LEU A 218 -1.73 -19.30 11.89
N SER A 219 -1.95 -19.69 10.63
CA SER A 219 -1.53 -18.87 9.48
C SER A 219 -2.53 -17.73 9.26
N ALA A 220 -2.11 -16.66 8.58
CA ALA A 220 -3.05 -15.60 8.21
C ALA A 220 -4.16 -16.10 7.25
N LEU A 221 -3.87 -17.09 6.41
CA LEU A 221 -4.87 -17.70 5.52
C LEU A 221 -5.93 -18.49 6.31
N THR A 222 -5.52 -19.19 7.37
CA THR A 222 -6.45 -19.83 8.31
C THR A 222 -7.34 -18.79 9.00
N ILE A 223 -6.77 -17.67 9.43
CA ILE A 223 -7.55 -16.56 10.02
C ILE A 223 -8.58 -16.02 9.01
N LEU A 224 -8.17 -15.79 7.76
CA LEU A 224 -9.06 -15.38 6.68
C LEU A 224 -10.20 -16.39 6.46
N ALA A 225 -9.90 -17.69 6.45
CA ALA A 225 -10.90 -18.74 6.31
C ALA A 225 -11.95 -18.72 7.43
N ARG A 226 -11.50 -18.51 8.68
CA ARG A 226 -12.39 -18.37 9.84
C ARG A 226 -13.28 -17.13 9.72
N ILE A 227 -12.72 -16.00 9.27
CA ILE A 227 -13.50 -14.77 9.00
C ILE A 227 -14.56 -15.00 7.92
N ILE A 228 -14.21 -15.72 6.84
CA ILE A 228 -15.14 -16.04 5.75
C ILE A 228 -16.29 -16.93 6.25
N SER A 229 -15.95 -17.93 7.08
CA SER A 229 -16.90 -18.96 7.53
C SER A 229 -17.77 -18.51 8.72
N ASP A 230 -17.44 -17.40 9.37
CA ASP A 230 -18.14 -16.91 10.56
C ASP A 230 -19.54 -16.35 10.21
N PRO A 231 -20.64 -16.97 10.66
CA PRO A 231 -21.99 -16.50 10.33
C PRO A 231 -22.34 -15.18 11.01
N GLU A 232 -21.61 -14.74 12.05
CA GLU A 232 -21.89 -13.50 12.78
C GLU A 232 -21.26 -12.27 12.13
N LEU A 233 -20.21 -12.43 11.29
CA LEU A 233 -19.49 -11.32 10.67
C LEU A 233 -20.22 -10.76 9.43
N VAL A 234 -21.49 -10.42 9.58
CA VAL A 234 -22.34 -9.90 8.50
C VAL A 234 -22.55 -8.40 8.69
N VAL A 235 -22.53 -7.66 7.58
CA VAL A 235 -22.91 -6.24 7.54
C VAL A 235 -24.21 -6.07 6.77
N ASP A 236 -25.15 -5.31 7.30
CA ASP A 236 -26.46 -5.10 6.68
C ASP A 236 -26.34 -4.32 5.36
N GLU A 237 -25.49 -3.30 5.34
CA GLU A 237 -25.21 -2.48 4.17
C GLU A 237 -23.71 -2.49 3.86
N PRO A 238 -23.25 -3.39 2.97
CA PRO A 238 -21.89 -3.37 2.48
C PRO A 238 -21.57 -2.02 1.85
N GLY A 239 -20.41 -1.47 2.18
CA GLY A 239 -20.09 -0.11 1.80
C GLY A 239 -18.66 0.28 2.17
N LEU A 240 -18.49 1.59 2.29
CA LEU A 240 -17.18 2.22 2.40
C LEU A 240 -16.77 2.40 3.88
N ILE A 241 -16.33 3.62 4.20
CA ILE A 241 -15.93 4.11 5.50
C ILE A 241 -16.99 3.86 6.59
N ALA A 242 -18.28 4.10 6.29
CA ALA A 242 -19.35 3.90 7.28
C ALA A 242 -19.51 2.42 7.66
N ALA A 243 -19.46 1.52 6.67
CA ALA A 243 -19.52 0.08 6.92
C ALA A 243 -18.30 -0.39 7.71
N SER A 244 -17.09 0.02 7.33
CA SER A 244 -15.86 -0.32 8.06
C SER A 244 -15.86 0.20 9.51
N ARG A 245 -16.35 1.42 9.76
CA ARG A 245 -16.53 1.95 11.14
C ARG A 245 -17.55 1.12 11.92
N GLY A 246 -18.65 0.71 11.28
CA GLY A 246 -19.62 -0.22 11.86
C GLY A 246 -19.01 -1.56 12.25
N VAL A 247 -18.20 -2.15 11.36
CA VAL A 247 -17.46 -3.39 11.62
C VAL A 247 -16.52 -3.25 12.82
N ILE A 248 -15.79 -2.15 12.94
CA ILE A 248 -14.91 -1.89 14.09
C ILE A 248 -15.72 -1.87 15.39
N GLY A 249 -16.84 -1.15 15.40
CA GLY A 249 -17.71 -1.03 16.58
C GLY A 249 -18.36 -2.35 17.00
N GLN A 250 -18.82 -3.14 16.03
CA GLN A 250 -19.56 -4.39 16.29
C GLN A 250 -18.63 -5.59 16.49
N PHE A 251 -17.62 -5.73 15.65
CA PHE A 251 -16.81 -6.95 15.52
C PHE A 251 -15.33 -6.74 15.86
N GLY A 252 -14.89 -5.53 16.17
CA GLY A 252 -13.48 -5.22 16.37
C GLY A 252 -12.78 -6.13 17.39
N ARG A 253 -13.41 -6.39 18.54
CA ARG A 253 -12.86 -7.33 19.55
C ARG A 253 -12.76 -8.77 19.05
N LYS A 254 -13.72 -9.22 18.23
CA LYS A 254 -13.74 -10.58 17.66
C LYS A 254 -12.65 -10.74 16.61
N ILE A 255 -12.53 -9.78 15.69
CA ILE A 255 -11.48 -9.73 14.67
C ILE A 255 -10.10 -9.73 15.35
N LYS A 256 -9.93 -8.88 16.37
CA LYS A 256 -8.70 -8.82 17.16
C LYS A 256 -8.35 -10.17 17.78
N ALA A 257 -9.31 -10.83 18.45
CA ALA A 257 -9.07 -12.11 19.11
C ALA A 257 -8.56 -13.18 18.12
N LEU A 258 -9.13 -13.24 16.91
CA LEU A 258 -8.66 -14.13 15.85
C LEU A 258 -7.25 -13.77 15.36
N VAL A 259 -6.96 -12.48 15.17
CA VAL A 259 -5.64 -12.01 14.72
C VAL A 259 -4.55 -12.20 15.80
N ASP A 260 -4.92 -12.19 17.08
CA ASP A 260 -3.98 -12.49 18.17
C ASP A 260 -3.45 -13.93 18.13
N GLU A 261 -4.20 -14.87 17.53
CA GLU A 261 -3.81 -16.28 17.32
C GLU A 261 -2.80 -16.48 16.18
N TRP A 262 -2.49 -15.42 15.41
CA TRP A 262 -1.55 -15.50 14.29
C TRP A 262 -0.13 -15.82 14.74
N ASP A 263 0.48 -16.85 14.13
CA ASP A 263 1.90 -17.17 14.31
C ASP A 263 2.79 -16.07 13.68
N LEU A 264 3.35 -15.25 14.55
CA LEU A 264 4.30 -14.19 14.19
C LEU A 264 5.72 -14.49 14.67
N THR A 265 6.08 -15.78 14.78
CA THR A 265 7.45 -16.20 15.11
C THR A 265 8.45 -15.75 14.05
N SER A 266 8.04 -15.74 12.77
CA SER A 266 8.79 -15.16 11.66
C SER A 266 8.03 -14.00 11.04
N THR A 267 8.59 -12.79 11.15
CA THR A 267 8.02 -11.60 10.51
C THR A 267 8.15 -11.63 9.00
N GLN A 268 9.16 -12.31 8.46
CA GLN A 268 9.32 -12.53 7.02
C GLN A 268 8.20 -13.41 6.45
N LYS A 269 7.88 -14.53 7.12
CA LYS A 269 6.73 -15.37 6.76
C LYS A 269 5.43 -14.58 6.85
N ALA A 270 5.28 -13.74 7.87
CA ALA A 270 4.10 -12.90 8.02
C ALA A 270 3.93 -11.87 6.88
N VAL A 271 5.03 -11.26 6.41
CA VAL A 271 5.04 -10.37 5.24
C VAL A 271 4.66 -11.12 3.97
N GLU A 272 5.18 -12.33 3.79
CA GLU A 272 4.80 -13.20 2.67
C GLU A 272 3.30 -13.49 2.70
N GLU A 273 2.78 -14.00 3.82
CA GLU A 273 1.35 -14.30 3.99
C GLU A 273 0.47 -13.06 3.70
N LEU A 274 0.89 -11.86 4.11
CA LEU A 274 0.20 -10.61 3.79
C LEU A 274 0.27 -10.25 2.31
N SER A 275 1.39 -10.51 1.63
CA SER A 275 1.51 -10.29 0.18
C SER A 275 0.52 -11.16 -0.59
N TRP A 276 0.35 -12.42 -0.16
CA TRP A 276 -0.66 -13.34 -0.70
C TRP A 276 -2.08 -12.89 -0.39
N ILE A 277 -2.42 -12.66 0.88
CA ILE A 277 -3.79 -12.31 1.29
C ILE A 277 -4.25 -11.03 0.62
N THR A 278 -3.44 -9.97 0.65
CA THR A 278 -3.84 -8.69 0.03
C THR A 278 -4.08 -8.84 -1.47
N THR A 279 -3.29 -9.66 -2.15
CA THR A 279 -3.48 -9.97 -3.58
C THR A 279 -4.69 -10.85 -3.83
N LEU A 280 -4.98 -11.85 -2.98
CA LEU A 280 -6.18 -12.68 -3.07
C LEU A 280 -7.45 -11.85 -2.86
N LEU A 281 -7.47 -11.01 -1.83
CA LEU A 281 -8.61 -10.15 -1.51
C LEU A 281 -8.93 -9.21 -2.67
N TYR A 282 -7.93 -8.56 -3.27
CA TYR A 282 -8.15 -7.68 -4.41
C TYR A 282 -8.45 -8.44 -5.71
N GLY A 283 -7.61 -9.41 -6.05
CA GLY A 283 -7.60 -10.07 -7.35
C GLY A 283 -8.67 -11.15 -7.50
N VAL A 284 -8.74 -12.08 -6.55
CA VAL A 284 -9.70 -13.19 -6.62
C VAL A 284 -11.10 -12.70 -6.31
N ALA A 285 -11.27 -11.90 -5.25
CA ALA A 285 -12.58 -11.33 -4.95
C ALA A 285 -13.06 -10.34 -6.03
N GLY A 286 -12.12 -9.67 -6.71
CA GLY A 286 -12.38 -8.83 -7.88
C GLY A 286 -12.90 -9.59 -9.09
N ARG A 287 -12.59 -10.88 -9.22
CA ARG A 287 -13.01 -11.69 -10.37
C ARG A 287 -14.45 -12.18 -10.22
N GLU A 288 -15.41 -11.28 -10.50
CA GLU A 288 -16.84 -11.60 -10.41
C GLU A 288 -17.32 -12.58 -11.48
N SER A 289 -16.69 -12.57 -12.66
CA SER A 289 -16.92 -13.55 -13.74
C SER A 289 -15.74 -13.57 -14.71
N ASP A 290 -15.77 -14.50 -15.67
CA ASP A 290 -14.76 -14.63 -16.75
C ASP A 290 -14.58 -13.34 -17.59
N THR A 291 -15.56 -12.43 -17.57
CA THR A 291 -15.52 -11.18 -18.34
C THR A 291 -15.56 -9.92 -17.48
N LYS A 292 -15.79 -10.05 -16.16
CA LYS A 292 -15.92 -8.90 -15.25
C LYS A 292 -14.87 -8.97 -14.14
N PHE A 293 -14.10 -7.90 -14.04
CA PHE A 293 -13.17 -7.68 -12.93
C PHE A 293 -13.53 -6.37 -12.21
N THR A 294 -13.71 -6.44 -10.90
CA THR A 294 -13.97 -5.31 -10.01
C THR A 294 -12.65 -4.89 -9.37
N GLY A 295 -11.99 -3.91 -10.00
CA GLY A 295 -10.79 -3.27 -9.44
C GLY A 295 -11.16 -2.36 -8.26
N ASP A 296 -11.43 -2.94 -7.10
CA ASP A 296 -11.90 -2.22 -5.92
C ASP A 296 -10.87 -1.20 -5.39
N PHE A 297 -11.30 0.06 -5.21
CA PHE A 297 -10.49 1.20 -4.76
C PHE A 297 -10.05 1.10 -3.28
N PHE A 298 -10.47 0.10 -2.52
CA PHE A 298 -10.03 -0.06 -1.14
C PHE A 298 -9.06 -1.23 -1.07
N PHE A 299 -9.38 -2.31 -1.78
CA PHE A 299 -8.55 -3.51 -1.73
C PHE A 299 -7.22 -3.36 -2.45
N MET A 300 -7.11 -2.60 -3.55
CA MET A 300 -5.77 -2.33 -4.08
C MET A 300 -4.87 -1.57 -3.09
N HIS A 301 -5.43 -0.85 -2.10
CA HIS A 301 -4.64 -0.06 -1.17
C HIS A 301 -3.90 -1.02 -0.26
N PHE A 302 -4.49 -2.18 0.04
CA PHE A 302 -3.83 -3.28 0.72
C PHE A 302 -2.58 -3.74 -0.03
N ILE A 303 -2.61 -3.80 -1.36
CA ILE A 303 -1.42 -4.17 -2.13
C ILE A 303 -0.40 -3.02 -2.13
N THR A 304 -0.87 -1.79 -2.36
CA THR A 304 0.02 -0.63 -2.46
C THR A 304 0.67 -0.22 -1.13
N SER A 305 0.11 -0.63 0.01
CA SER A 305 0.71 -0.42 1.34
C SER A 305 1.49 -1.65 1.82
N ALA A 306 1.07 -2.88 1.49
CA ALA A 306 1.77 -4.11 1.88
C ALA A 306 3.22 -4.16 1.40
N VAL A 307 3.50 -3.58 0.24
CA VAL A 307 4.86 -3.48 -0.33
C VAL A 307 5.86 -2.78 0.62
N PHE A 308 5.39 -1.96 1.56
CA PHE A 308 6.23 -1.26 2.53
C PHE A 308 6.39 -2.01 3.87
N LEU A 309 5.69 -3.13 4.10
CA LEU A 309 5.83 -3.91 5.33
C LEU A 309 7.28 -4.37 5.60
N PRO A 310 8.03 -4.93 4.63
CA PRO A 310 9.42 -5.28 4.86
C PRO A 310 10.28 -4.05 5.19
N THR A 311 9.95 -2.88 4.62
CA THR A 311 10.61 -1.61 4.93
C THR A 311 10.42 -1.23 6.39
N PHE A 312 9.20 -1.27 6.90
CA PHE A 312 8.98 -0.97 8.32
C PHE A 312 9.67 -1.99 9.24
N ILE A 313 9.57 -3.28 8.92
CA ILE A 313 10.20 -4.34 9.74
C ILE A 313 11.72 -4.17 9.81
N ALA A 314 12.37 -3.77 8.71
CA ALA A 314 13.80 -3.53 8.69
C ALA A 314 14.26 -2.33 9.55
N HIS A 315 13.36 -1.38 9.82
CA HIS A 315 13.66 -0.16 10.59
C HIS A 315 13.13 -0.17 12.03
N ILE A 316 12.29 -1.14 12.39
CA ILE A 316 11.80 -1.31 13.75
C ILE A 316 12.71 -2.30 14.48
N GLU A 317 13.55 -1.82 15.40
CA GLU A 317 14.47 -2.70 16.15
C GLU A 317 13.75 -3.63 17.13
N ASN A 318 12.64 -3.20 17.70
CA ASN A 318 11.90 -3.98 18.70
C ASN A 318 10.98 -5.02 18.02
N PRO A 319 11.21 -6.33 18.22
CA PRO A 319 10.40 -7.38 17.60
C PRO A 319 8.92 -7.33 17.99
N GLU A 320 8.56 -6.85 19.19
CA GLU A 320 7.16 -6.69 19.56
C GLU A 320 6.46 -5.61 18.73
N TYR A 321 7.14 -4.50 18.43
CA TYR A 321 6.58 -3.44 17.59
C TYR A 321 6.40 -3.92 16.14
N GLN A 322 7.30 -4.76 15.63
CA GLN A 322 7.11 -5.42 14.33
C GLN A 322 5.84 -6.30 14.35
N ARG A 323 5.66 -7.11 15.40
CA ARG A 323 4.47 -7.96 15.56
C ARG A 323 3.18 -7.16 15.68
N ILE A 324 3.19 -6.05 16.43
CA ILE A 324 2.04 -5.16 16.56
C ILE A 324 1.66 -4.59 15.20
N LEU A 325 2.63 -4.08 14.42
CA LEU A 325 2.36 -3.57 13.08
C LEU A 325 1.70 -4.62 12.18
N LEU A 326 2.25 -5.84 12.17
CA LEU A 326 1.72 -6.93 11.36
C LEU A 326 0.28 -7.29 11.76
N ARG A 327 0.00 -7.49 13.06
CA ARG A 327 -1.36 -7.75 13.55
C ARG A 327 -2.32 -6.62 13.18
N ALA A 328 -1.91 -5.38 13.44
CA ALA A 328 -2.67 -4.18 13.16
C ALA A 328 -3.03 -4.08 11.66
N TYR A 329 -2.07 -4.38 10.80
CA TYR A 329 -2.23 -4.37 9.35
C TYR A 329 -3.23 -5.43 8.87
N LEU A 330 -3.08 -6.69 9.30
CA LEU A 330 -4.00 -7.77 8.95
C LEU A 330 -5.43 -7.45 9.43
N ALA A 331 -5.58 -7.04 10.69
CA ALA A 331 -6.87 -6.68 11.27
C ALA A 331 -7.55 -5.55 10.48
N SER A 332 -6.79 -4.53 10.07
CA SER A 332 -7.30 -3.42 9.27
C SER A 332 -7.79 -3.89 7.90
N CYS A 333 -7.02 -4.74 7.20
CA CYS A 333 -7.44 -5.33 5.92
C CYS A 333 -8.75 -6.14 6.07
N LEU A 334 -8.86 -6.95 7.13
CA LEU A 334 -10.04 -7.77 7.42
C LEU A 334 -11.28 -6.90 7.73
N VAL A 335 -11.12 -5.77 8.41
CA VAL A 335 -12.23 -4.83 8.65
C VAL A 335 -12.80 -4.30 7.34
N PHE A 336 -11.94 -3.88 6.41
CA PHE A 336 -12.39 -3.42 5.10
C PHE A 336 -13.00 -4.56 4.28
N TYR A 337 -12.42 -5.77 4.35
CA TYR A 337 -12.98 -6.96 3.70
C TYR A 337 -14.40 -7.28 4.17
N ILE A 338 -14.63 -7.27 5.49
CA ILE A 338 -15.95 -7.47 6.08
C ILE A 338 -16.89 -6.32 5.74
N GLY A 339 -16.42 -5.07 5.79
CA GLY A 339 -17.20 -3.89 5.42
C GLY A 339 -17.66 -3.89 3.96
N ARG A 340 -16.90 -4.56 3.07
CA ARG A 340 -17.26 -4.84 1.68
C ARG A 340 -18.19 -6.04 1.50
N GLY A 341 -18.68 -6.64 2.59
CA GLY A 341 -19.61 -7.76 2.57
C GLY A 341 -18.95 -9.13 2.37
N ARG A 342 -17.63 -9.24 2.63
CA ARG A 342 -16.84 -10.49 2.47
C ARG A 342 -17.04 -11.12 1.08
N PRO A 343 -16.67 -10.43 -0.02
CA PRO A 343 -16.81 -10.98 -1.36
C PRO A 343 -16.12 -12.35 -1.46
N ARG A 344 -16.78 -13.28 -2.18
CA ARG A 344 -16.36 -14.68 -2.29
C ARG A 344 -14.98 -14.80 -2.95
N LEU A 345 -14.17 -15.73 -2.43
CA LEU A 345 -12.89 -16.12 -3.02
C LEU A 345 -13.04 -17.46 -3.74
N ASP A 346 -13.43 -17.46 -5.02
CA ASP A 346 -13.50 -18.70 -5.82
C ASP A 346 -12.12 -19.04 -6.39
N LEU A 347 -11.25 -19.60 -5.55
CA LEU A 347 -9.85 -19.90 -5.89
C LEU A 347 -9.78 -20.88 -7.07
N LYS A 348 -10.60 -21.92 -7.06
CA LYS A 348 -10.62 -22.92 -8.14
C LYS A 348 -10.99 -22.30 -9.48
N ALA A 349 -12.02 -21.48 -9.54
CA ALA A 349 -12.39 -20.78 -10.78
C ALA A 349 -11.26 -19.84 -11.25
N PHE A 350 -10.69 -19.05 -10.34
CA PHE A 350 -9.63 -18.10 -10.66
C PHE A 350 -8.38 -18.78 -11.25
N PHE A 351 -7.86 -19.82 -10.59
CA PHE A 351 -6.61 -20.47 -11.01
C PHE A 351 -6.80 -21.42 -12.21
N SER A 352 -8.03 -21.90 -12.48
CA SER A 352 -8.32 -22.72 -13.68
C SER A 352 -8.55 -21.90 -14.96
N ASP A 353 -8.78 -20.58 -14.85
CA ASP A 353 -8.97 -19.70 -16.01
C ASP A 353 -7.66 -19.50 -16.78
N ALA A 354 -7.47 -20.24 -17.87
CA ALA A 354 -6.28 -20.13 -18.70
C ALA A 354 -6.11 -18.77 -19.40
N SER A 355 -7.17 -17.96 -19.53
CA SER A 355 -7.12 -16.67 -20.24
C SER A 355 -6.29 -15.61 -19.51
N THR A 356 -6.06 -15.77 -18.19
CA THR A 356 -5.30 -14.82 -17.38
C THR A 356 -3.85 -15.23 -17.15
N LEU A 357 -3.44 -16.44 -17.58
CA LEU A 357 -2.09 -16.98 -17.37
C LEU A 357 -0.99 -16.11 -17.99
N GLN A 358 -1.25 -15.57 -19.18
CA GLN A 358 -0.29 -14.76 -19.93
C GLN A 358 -0.99 -13.50 -20.45
N PRO A 359 -1.11 -12.46 -19.60
CA PRO A 359 -1.68 -11.19 -20.02
C PRO A 359 -0.92 -10.64 -21.21
N THR A 360 -1.64 -10.24 -22.25
CA THR A 360 -1.07 -9.68 -23.48
C THR A 360 -1.73 -8.33 -23.76
N ALA A 361 -0.89 -7.34 -24.08
CA ALA A 361 -1.39 -6.02 -24.43
C ALA A 361 -2.20 -6.08 -25.73
N PRO A 362 -3.34 -5.38 -25.85
CA PRO A 362 -4.14 -5.39 -27.07
C PRO A 362 -3.47 -4.61 -28.21
N GLY A 363 -4.07 -4.69 -29.40
CA GLY A 363 -3.67 -3.85 -30.54
C GLY A 363 -2.58 -4.47 -31.43
N PRO A 364 -2.04 -3.70 -32.38
CA PRO A 364 -1.09 -4.21 -33.35
C PRO A 364 0.27 -4.49 -32.71
N HIS A 365 0.78 -5.70 -32.91
CA HIS A 365 2.11 -6.11 -32.48
C HIS A 365 3.15 -5.99 -33.61
N PRO A 366 4.46 -5.89 -33.28
CA PRO A 366 5.52 -5.93 -34.28
C PRO A 366 5.43 -7.20 -35.13
N ALA A 367 5.62 -7.08 -36.45
CA ALA A 367 5.72 -8.23 -37.34
C ALA A 367 7.14 -8.84 -37.23
N PRO A 368 7.29 -10.09 -36.74
CA PRO A 368 8.61 -10.70 -36.63
C PRO A 368 9.19 -11.04 -38.01
N CYS A 369 10.50 -10.89 -38.18
CA CYS A 369 11.22 -11.41 -39.34
C CYS A 369 11.43 -12.91 -39.19
N LEU A 370 10.45 -13.72 -39.63
CA LEU A 370 10.45 -15.18 -39.45
C LEU A 370 11.70 -15.86 -40.03
N THR A 371 12.28 -15.31 -41.10
CA THR A 371 13.53 -15.82 -41.69
C THR A 371 14.74 -15.65 -40.77
N SER A 372 14.76 -14.59 -39.95
CA SER A 372 15.82 -14.34 -38.96
C SER A 372 15.54 -14.99 -37.61
N ALA A 373 14.31 -15.45 -37.39
CA ALA A 373 13.82 -15.94 -36.10
C ALA A 373 13.50 -17.44 -36.08
N SER A 374 13.90 -18.16 -37.13
CA SER A 374 13.64 -19.59 -37.31
C SER A 374 13.95 -20.39 -36.04
N GLY A 375 12.92 -20.91 -35.38
CA GLY A 375 13.02 -21.75 -34.18
C GLY A 375 13.12 -21.00 -32.84
N ILE A 376 13.09 -19.66 -32.83
CA ILE A 376 13.13 -18.83 -31.61
C ILE A 376 11.83 -18.01 -31.43
N LEU A 377 11.24 -17.49 -32.50
CA LEU A 377 9.96 -16.78 -32.45
C LEU A 377 8.85 -17.67 -33.02
N GLU A 378 8.04 -18.23 -32.14
CA GLU A 378 6.72 -18.75 -32.49
C GLU A 378 5.71 -17.58 -32.62
N ALA A 379 4.57 -17.80 -33.26
CA ALA A 379 3.57 -16.73 -33.50
C ALA A 379 2.98 -16.15 -32.20
N ASP A 380 3.07 -16.88 -31.08
CA ASP A 380 2.70 -16.47 -29.72
C ASP A 380 3.86 -15.83 -28.93
N ALA A 381 5.10 -15.87 -29.44
CA ALA A 381 6.29 -15.34 -28.78
C ALA A 381 6.49 -13.82 -28.92
N ILE A 382 5.47 -13.07 -29.36
CA ILE A 382 5.56 -11.60 -29.51
C ILE A 382 5.66 -10.91 -28.14
N SER A 383 5.15 -11.55 -27.08
CA SER A 383 5.30 -11.12 -25.69
C SER A 383 5.88 -12.24 -24.83
N PRO A 384 7.20 -12.51 -24.89
CA PRO A 384 7.81 -13.63 -24.17
C PRO A 384 7.81 -13.42 -22.65
N ASN A 385 7.56 -12.20 -22.19
CA ASN A 385 7.39 -11.86 -20.78
C ASN A 385 6.34 -10.75 -20.63
N SER A 386 5.16 -11.12 -20.13
CA SER A 386 4.01 -10.23 -19.93
C SER A 386 4.33 -9.02 -19.04
N TRP A 387 5.23 -9.14 -18.07
CA TRP A 387 5.62 -7.99 -17.23
C TRP A 387 6.24 -6.86 -18.02
N LEU A 388 7.00 -7.15 -19.08
CA LEU A 388 7.65 -6.09 -19.87
C LEU A 388 6.61 -5.18 -20.53
N GLN A 389 5.51 -5.75 -21.04
CA GLN A 389 4.43 -4.96 -21.62
C GLN A 389 3.62 -4.22 -20.54
N ILE A 390 3.28 -4.90 -19.44
CA ILE A 390 2.55 -4.28 -18.32
C ILE A 390 3.32 -3.07 -17.77
N ILE A 391 4.63 -3.20 -17.52
CA ILE A 391 5.45 -2.10 -17.01
C ILE A 391 5.58 -0.98 -18.04
N GLN A 392 5.72 -1.28 -19.33
CA GLN A 392 5.72 -0.26 -20.39
C GLN A 392 4.43 0.58 -20.41
N SER A 393 3.27 -0.08 -20.32
CA SER A 393 1.97 0.62 -20.29
C SER A 393 1.78 1.37 -18.97
N THR A 394 2.26 0.81 -17.86
CA THR A 394 2.23 1.44 -16.52
C THR A 394 2.97 2.78 -16.48
N LEU A 395 4.17 2.86 -17.07
CA LEU A 395 5.04 4.04 -17.00
C LEU A 395 4.42 5.29 -17.64
N VAL A 396 3.48 5.11 -18.57
CA VAL A 396 2.79 6.21 -19.27
C VAL A 396 1.33 6.37 -18.86
N HIS A 397 0.85 5.53 -17.93
CA HIS A 397 -0.54 5.49 -17.54
C HIS A 397 -0.98 6.80 -16.83
N PRO A 398 -2.19 7.32 -17.11
CA PRO A 398 -2.64 8.58 -16.53
C PRO A 398 -3.06 8.52 -15.05
N ASP A 399 -3.48 7.35 -14.56
CA ASP A 399 -3.90 7.14 -13.17
C ASP A 399 -2.70 7.02 -12.22
N GLU A 400 -2.83 7.67 -11.06
CA GLU A 400 -1.78 7.77 -10.03
C GLU A 400 -1.61 6.48 -9.21
N HIS A 401 -2.60 5.57 -9.19
CA HIS A 401 -2.53 4.32 -8.40
C HIS A 401 -1.89 3.18 -9.19
N THR A 402 -2.07 3.17 -10.51
CA THR A 402 -1.55 2.16 -11.44
C THR A 402 -0.04 1.89 -11.27
N PRO A 403 0.87 2.88 -11.24
CA PRO A 403 2.29 2.59 -11.00
C PRO A 403 2.57 1.98 -9.62
N LYS A 404 1.75 2.27 -8.61
CA LYS A 404 1.96 1.78 -7.23
C LYS A 404 1.58 0.30 -7.13
N ILE A 405 0.40 -0.05 -7.63
CA ILE A 405 -0.06 -1.45 -7.58
C ILE A 405 0.80 -2.34 -8.47
N MET A 406 1.20 -1.88 -9.66
CA MET A 406 2.04 -2.66 -10.58
C MET A 406 3.45 -2.86 -10.02
N ARG A 407 4.01 -1.84 -9.35
CA ARG A 407 5.27 -1.96 -8.61
C ARG A 407 5.18 -3.01 -7.49
N ALA A 408 4.10 -3.02 -6.74
CA ALA A 408 3.89 -3.98 -5.66
C ALA A 408 3.70 -5.41 -6.20
N LEU A 409 2.83 -5.61 -7.19
CA LEU A 409 2.55 -6.92 -7.77
C LEU A 409 3.78 -7.53 -8.44
N VAL A 410 4.57 -6.74 -9.17
CA VAL A 410 5.79 -7.28 -9.80
C VAL A 410 6.84 -7.65 -8.76
N HIS A 411 6.91 -6.91 -7.65
CA HIS A 411 7.78 -7.29 -6.54
C HIS A 411 7.32 -8.57 -5.85
N PHE A 412 6.02 -8.73 -5.62
CA PHE A 412 5.48 -9.96 -5.04
C PHE A 412 5.70 -11.16 -5.95
N ASP A 413 5.57 -10.99 -7.27
CA ASP A 413 5.90 -12.03 -8.24
C ASP A 413 7.39 -12.40 -8.23
N GLU A 414 8.27 -11.41 -8.13
CA GLU A 414 9.71 -11.65 -7.99
C GLU A 414 10.07 -12.38 -6.69
N ALA A 415 9.34 -12.13 -5.60
CA ALA A 415 9.61 -12.72 -4.29
C ALA A 415 8.97 -14.11 -4.12
N TYR A 416 7.78 -14.31 -4.67
CA TYR A 416 6.89 -15.44 -4.35
C TYR A 416 6.26 -16.11 -5.57
N GLY A 417 6.55 -15.65 -6.79
CA GLY A 417 5.97 -16.15 -8.05
C GLY A 417 6.41 -17.56 -8.45
N GLU A 418 7.45 -18.11 -7.81
CA GLU A 418 7.88 -19.50 -8.02
C GLU A 418 7.11 -20.52 -7.16
N ALA A 419 6.23 -20.06 -6.27
CA ALA A 419 5.43 -20.95 -5.43
C ALA A 419 4.52 -21.85 -6.28
N GLY A 420 4.64 -23.18 -6.11
CA GLY A 420 3.78 -24.15 -6.79
C GLY A 420 2.47 -24.39 -6.06
N LYS A 421 1.51 -25.00 -6.77
CA LYS A 421 0.26 -25.48 -6.17
C LYS A 421 0.49 -26.36 -4.95
N GLY A 422 -0.40 -26.27 -3.97
CA GLY A 422 -0.33 -27.00 -2.72
C GLY A 422 0.57 -26.36 -1.66
N PHE A 423 1.18 -25.20 -1.92
CA PHE A 423 1.97 -24.46 -0.93
C PHE A 423 1.14 -24.08 0.32
N PHE A 424 -0.15 -23.77 0.13
CA PHE A 424 -1.08 -23.40 1.20
C PHE A 424 -2.12 -24.48 1.54
N LYS A 425 -1.87 -25.74 1.14
CA LYS A 425 -2.83 -26.85 1.34
C LYS A 425 -3.17 -27.14 2.82
N ASP A 426 -2.27 -26.79 3.74
CA ASP A 426 -2.39 -27.07 5.17
C ASP A 426 -3.10 -25.93 5.93
N THR A 427 -3.75 -25.01 5.21
CA THR A 427 -4.56 -23.91 5.79
C THR A 427 -6.04 -24.28 5.83
N GLU A 428 -6.84 -23.55 6.61
CA GLU A 428 -8.29 -23.76 6.67
C GLU A 428 -9.05 -23.13 5.47
N LEU A 429 -8.36 -22.41 4.57
CA LEU A 429 -8.99 -21.70 3.46
C LEU A 429 -9.39 -22.68 2.35
N GLU A 430 -10.70 -22.76 2.07
CA GLU A 430 -11.25 -23.64 1.03
C GLU A 430 -10.62 -23.35 -0.34
N GLY A 431 -10.01 -24.36 -0.97
CA GLY A 431 -9.35 -24.26 -2.27
C GLY A 431 -7.94 -23.69 -2.23
N ALA A 432 -7.33 -23.52 -1.05
CA ALA A 432 -5.98 -22.98 -0.92
C ALA A 432 -4.90 -23.83 -1.60
N GLU A 433 -5.16 -25.11 -1.87
CA GLU A 433 -4.29 -25.98 -2.65
C GLU A 433 -4.12 -25.53 -4.11
N GLU A 434 -5.06 -24.72 -4.64
CA GLU A 434 -4.99 -24.18 -6.00
C GLU A 434 -4.10 -22.94 -6.12
N ILE A 435 -3.78 -22.29 -4.99
CA ILE A 435 -2.96 -21.08 -4.97
C ILE A 435 -1.55 -21.41 -5.46
N ASP A 436 -1.09 -20.65 -6.45
CA ASP A 436 0.27 -20.67 -6.96
C ASP A 436 0.77 -19.25 -7.31
N GLY A 437 2.06 -19.15 -7.61
CA GLY A 437 2.76 -17.90 -7.93
C GLY A 437 2.19 -17.13 -9.11
N SER A 438 1.43 -17.76 -10.01
CA SER A 438 0.82 -17.06 -11.14
C SER A 438 -0.22 -16.01 -10.72
N LEU A 439 -0.66 -16.03 -9.45
CA LEU A 439 -1.55 -15.05 -8.85
C LEU A 439 -1.15 -13.61 -9.19
N PHE A 440 0.11 -13.24 -8.97
CA PHE A 440 0.54 -11.85 -9.07
C PHE A 440 0.48 -11.32 -10.51
N LEU A 441 0.95 -12.10 -11.48
CA LEU A 441 0.88 -11.75 -12.89
C LEU A 441 -0.56 -11.71 -13.41
N ARG A 442 -1.41 -12.69 -13.04
CA ARG A 442 -2.83 -12.71 -13.39
C ARG A 442 -3.54 -11.45 -12.91
N VAL A 443 -3.32 -11.08 -11.65
CA VAL A 443 -3.92 -9.88 -11.04
C VAL A 443 -3.40 -8.60 -11.71
N ALA A 444 -2.11 -8.53 -12.06
CA ALA A 444 -1.57 -7.39 -12.80
C ALA A 444 -2.22 -7.25 -14.19
N GLY A 445 -2.40 -8.35 -14.92
CA GLY A 445 -3.09 -8.36 -16.21
C GLY A 445 -4.56 -7.93 -16.13
N LEU A 446 -5.30 -8.46 -15.16
CA LEU A 446 -6.68 -8.06 -14.88
C LEU A 446 -6.78 -6.57 -14.53
N THR A 447 -5.86 -6.08 -13.68
CA THR A 447 -5.79 -4.66 -13.29
C THR A 447 -5.49 -3.77 -14.48
N MET A 448 -4.52 -4.11 -15.32
CA MET A 448 -4.17 -3.30 -16.50
C MET A 448 -5.33 -3.26 -17.49
N THR A 449 -5.98 -4.39 -17.73
CA THR A 449 -7.16 -4.48 -18.60
C THR A 449 -8.33 -3.65 -18.06
N ARG A 450 -8.52 -3.64 -16.73
CA ARG A 450 -9.51 -2.81 -16.05
C ARG A 450 -9.21 -1.32 -16.19
N ASN A 451 -7.95 -0.95 -16.04
CA ASN A 451 -7.46 0.43 -16.05
C ASN A 451 -7.27 1.00 -17.47
N LYS A 452 -7.32 0.13 -18.48
CA LYS A 452 -7.08 0.40 -19.91
C LYS A 452 -5.60 0.43 -20.28
N TRP A 453 -5.28 -0.28 -21.36
CA TRP A 453 -4.01 -0.30 -22.05
C TRP A 453 -3.84 0.98 -22.89
N VAL A 454 -3.70 2.14 -22.21
CA VAL A 454 -3.68 3.47 -22.86
C VAL A 454 -2.57 3.61 -23.89
N ARG A 455 -1.39 3.04 -23.59
CA ARG A 455 -0.25 3.04 -24.52
C ARG A 455 -0.60 2.32 -25.83
N GLU A 456 -1.44 1.30 -25.75
CA GLU A 456 -1.89 0.47 -26.85
C GLU A 456 -3.15 1.02 -27.55
N GLY A 457 -3.62 2.20 -27.14
CA GLY A 457 -4.69 2.94 -27.83
C GLY A 457 -6.08 2.80 -27.19
N GLU A 458 -6.20 2.15 -26.03
CA GLU A 458 -7.47 2.18 -25.31
C GLU A 458 -7.75 3.58 -24.72
N GLU A 459 -8.95 4.08 -24.94
CA GLU A 459 -9.35 5.39 -24.44
C GLU A 459 -9.76 5.35 -22.96
N ILE A 460 -9.41 6.41 -22.24
CA ILE A 460 -9.87 6.66 -20.88
C ILE A 460 -10.78 7.89 -20.88
N VAL A 461 -11.94 7.75 -20.25
CA VAL A 461 -12.83 8.87 -19.95
C VAL A 461 -12.19 9.70 -18.85
N LYS A 462 -11.99 11.00 -19.09
CA LYS A 462 -11.47 11.94 -18.09
C LYS A 462 -12.61 12.55 -17.30
N GLY A 463 -12.46 12.61 -15.98
CA GLY A 463 -13.38 13.30 -15.11
C GLY A 463 -13.16 14.81 -15.05
N PRO A 464 -14.01 15.52 -14.29
CA PRO A 464 -13.96 16.97 -14.15
C PRO A 464 -12.62 17.51 -13.60
N ASP A 465 -11.87 16.66 -12.93
CA ASP A 465 -10.56 16.93 -12.31
C ASP A 465 -9.39 16.31 -13.09
N TYR A 466 -9.61 15.89 -14.34
CA TYR A 466 -8.66 15.20 -15.22
C TYR A 466 -8.24 13.81 -14.76
N ARG A 467 -8.80 13.28 -13.67
CA ARG A 467 -8.55 11.91 -13.24
C ARG A 467 -9.31 10.92 -14.15
N PRO A 468 -8.72 9.75 -14.45
CA PRO A 468 -9.43 8.67 -15.14
C PRO A 468 -10.72 8.28 -14.41
N ILE A 469 -11.86 8.36 -15.09
CA ILE A 469 -13.13 7.84 -14.58
C ILE A 469 -13.20 6.35 -14.88
N GLY A 470 -13.68 5.62 -13.88
CA GLY A 470 -14.08 4.23 -14.06
C GLY A 470 -12.91 3.27 -14.16
N VAL A 471 -11.68 3.67 -13.82
CA VAL A 471 -10.54 2.74 -13.66
C VAL A 471 -10.64 1.94 -12.36
N TRP A 472 -11.13 2.57 -11.28
CA TRP A 472 -11.32 1.95 -9.97
C TRP A 472 -12.79 1.91 -9.58
N ASP A 473 -13.19 0.86 -8.88
CA ASP A 473 -14.54 0.70 -8.34
C ASP A 473 -14.63 1.21 -6.90
N PHE A 474 -15.48 2.21 -6.68
CA PHE A 474 -15.75 2.76 -5.35
C PHE A 474 -16.97 2.10 -4.69
N ALA A 475 -17.92 1.60 -5.48
CA ALA A 475 -19.16 0.98 -5.01
C ALA A 475 -18.93 -0.41 -4.42
N GLY A 476 -17.89 -1.10 -4.90
CA GLY A 476 -17.48 -2.43 -4.46
C GLY A 476 -18.20 -3.54 -5.23
N PHE A 477 -18.32 -4.70 -4.60
CA PHE A 477 -18.72 -5.95 -5.26
C PHE A 477 -20.24 -6.07 -5.44
N GLY A 478 -20.67 -6.65 -6.56
CA GLY A 478 -22.06 -7.07 -6.76
C GLY A 478 -23.11 -5.95 -6.90
N LYS A 479 -22.69 -4.68 -6.89
CA LYS A 479 -23.57 -3.53 -7.16
C LYS A 479 -23.43 -3.12 -8.63
N LYS A 480 -24.56 -2.81 -9.27
CA LYS A 480 -24.65 -2.31 -10.65
C LYS A 480 -24.73 -0.80 -10.67
#